data_AF-A0A0G3BI84-F1
#
_entry.id   AF-A0A0G3BI84-F1
#
_cell.length_a   1.000
_cell.length_b   1.000
_cell.length_c   1.000
_cell.angle_alpha   90.00
_cell.angle_beta   90.00
_cell.angle_gamma   90.00
#
_symmetry.space_group_name_H-M   'P 1'
#
loop_
_entity.id
_entity.type
_entity.pdbx_description
1 polymer ?
#
loop_
_entity_poly.entity_id
_entity_poly.type
_entity_poly.pdbx_seq_one_letter_code
_entity_poly.pdbx_strand_id
1 'polypeptide(L)'
;MQSVVVTFDRVFDVQRLTRGRSGPKYTLFGFESAGKRYFNVEVDGWPELEAGATVTALLRTPGNWRTLVGWVEHGSQRIVGPDDRETRRSALVGVMVAVVLFGFILNSKRFAAADAAGPWATFVAAMVCAVAVVSMFFLAYRQTKDLRALKALQDSLTRGPSAAGDDGG
;
A
#
# COMPACT_ATOMS: atom_id res chain seq x y z
N MET A 1 -11.14 0.29 -9.52
CA MET A 1 -10.39 1.47 -9.04
C MET A 1 -10.97 2.69 -9.76
N GLN A 2 -11.13 3.81 -9.06
CA GLN A 2 -11.64 5.05 -9.60
C GLN A 2 -10.69 6.19 -9.21
N SER A 3 -10.29 7.01 -10.18
CA SER A 3 -9.63 8.28 -9.92
C SER A 3 -10.66 9.40 -9.78
N VAL A 4 -10.58 10.21 -8.74
CA VAL A 4 -11.47 11.34 -8.49
C VAL A 4 -10.61 12.55 -8.18
N VAL A 5 -10.84 13.65 -8.91
CA VAL A 5 -10.22 14.94 -8.61
C VAL A 5 -11.05 15.63 -7.54
N VAL A 6 -10.41 16.04 -6.45
CA VAL A 6 -11.05 16.78 -5.36
C VAL A 6 -10.13 17.91 -4.89
N THR A 7 -10.75 19.00 -4.47
CA THR A 7 -10.07 20.08 -3.74
C THR A 7 -10.46 19.98 -2.28
N PHE A 8 -9.47 19.98 -1.39
CA PHE A 8 -9.70 19.96 0.04
C PHE A 8 -10.11 21.35 0.55
N ASP A 9 -11.35 21.77 0.31
CA ASP A 9 -11.85 23.09 0.74
C ASP A 9 -11.65 23.31 2.24
N ARG A 10 -11.81 22.24 3.02
CA ARG A 10 -11.48 22.21 4.44
C ARG A 10 -10.99 20.83 4.85
N VAL A 11 -10.00 20.77 5.74
CA VAL A 11 -9.56 19.54 6.40
C VAL A 11 -9.84 19.64 7.89
N PHE A 12 -10.30 18.55 8.51
CA PHE A 12 -10.64 18.47 9.93
C PHE A 12 -10.39 17.06 10.49
N ASP A 13 -10.48 16.91 11.81
CA ASP A 13 -10.30 15.64 12.53
C ASP A 13 -9.01 14.87 12.17
N VAL A 14 -7.93 15.58 11.90
CA VAL A 14 -6.63 14.98 11.53
C VAL A 14 -6.01 14.28 12.74
N GLN A 15 -5.85 12.97 12.63
CA GLN A 15 -5.21 12.12 13.62
C GLN A 15 -4.07 11.35 12.97
N ARG A 16 -2.86 11.55 13.50
CA ARG A 16 -1.65 10.82 13.08
C ARG A 16 -1.47 9.62 13.99
N LEU A 17 -1.63 8.44 13.43
CA LEU A 17 -1.70 7.18 14.17
C LEU A 17 -0.63 6.20 13.67
N THR A 18 -0.41 5.16 14.46
CA THR A 18 0.48 4.04 14.16
C THR A 18 -0.29 2.76 14.44
N ARG A 19 -0.28 1.77 13.54
CA ARG A 19 -0.96 0.48 13.78
C ARG A 19 -0.16 -0.31 14.83
N GLY A 20 -0.56 -0.21 16.09
CA GLY A 20 0.15 -0.84 17.21
C GLY A 20 1.50 -0.15 17.52
N ARG A 21 2.32 -0.80 18.36
CA ARG A 21 3.52 -0.18 18.95
C ARG A 21 4.65 0.12 17.94
N SER A 22 4.70 -0.59 16.82
CA SER A 22 5.76 -0.43 15.79
C SER A 22 5.26 -0.72 14.37
N GLY A 23 3.95 -0.70 14.14
CA GLY A 23 3.39 -0.95 12.81
C GLY A 23 3.38 0.30 11.92
N PRO A 24 2.74 0.20 10.75
CA PRO A 24 2.70 1.28 9.77
C PRO A 24 2.03 2.53 10.33
N LYS A 25 2.58 3.67 9.94
CA LYS A 25 2.01 4.99 10.23
C LYS A 25 0.88 5.27 9.25
N TYR A 26 -0.19 5.86 9.74
CA TYR A 26 -1.32 6.29 8.92
C TYR A 26 -1.91 7.59 9.49
N THR A 27 -2.62 8.33 8.65
CA THR A 27 -3.38 9.50 9.04
C THR A 27 -4.86 9.26 8.77
N LEU A 28 -5.66 9.40 9.81
CA LEU A 28 -7.11 9.45 9.72
C LEU A 28 -7.54 10.91 9.69
N PHE A 29 -8.41 11.31 8.78
CA PHE A 29 -8.89 12.67 8.70
C PHE A 29 -10.29 12.75 8.08
N GLY A 30 -10.93 13.90 8.23
CA GLY A 30 -12.09 14.30 7.47
C GLY A 30 -11.77 15.48 6.58
N PHE A 31 -12.49 15.61 5.48
CA PHE A 31 -12.36 16.78 4.61
C PHE A 31 -13.71 17.17 4.01
N GLU A 32 -13.82 18.43 3.63
CA GLU A 32 -14.95 18.97 2.87
C GLU A 32 -14.47 19.30 1.46
N SER A 33 -15.28 18.97 0.46
CA SER A 33 -15.03 19.30 -0.93
C SER A 33 -16.35 19.54 -1.66
N ALA A 34 -16.46 20.67 -2.34
CA ALA A 34 -17.67 21.12 -3.02
C ALA A 34 -18.92 21.09 -2.11
N GLY A 35 -18.76 21.51 -0.85
CA GLY A 35 -19.82 21.51 0.16
C GLY A 35 -20.22 20.13 0.70
N LYS A 36 -19.54 19.06 0.31
CA LYS A 36 -19.78 17.70 0.82
C LYS A 36 -18.67 17.29 1.79
N ARG A 37 -19.07 16.78 2.96
CA ARG A 37 -18.15 16.28 3.99
C ARG A 37 -17.90 14.78 3.83
N TYR A 38 -16.63 14.42 3.97
CA TYR A 38 -16.11 13.07 3.97
C TYR A 38 -15.41 12.83 5.29
N PHE A 39 -15.70 11.68 5.92
CA PHE A 39 -15.24 11.35 7.27
C PHE A 39 -14.51 10.01 7.27
N ASN A 40 -13.63 9.83 8.26
CA ASN A 40 -12.86 8.60 8.46
C ASN A 40 -12.08 8.19 7.20
N VAL A 41 -11.44 9.17 6.56
CA VAL A 41 -10.58 8.94 5.41
C VAL A 41 -9.22 8.57 5.95
N GLU A 42 -8.72 7.40 5.54
CA GLU A 42 -7.42 6.87 5.97
C GLU A 42 -6.44 6.97 4.81
N VAL A 43 -5.24 7.47 5.10
CA VAL A 43 -4.12 7.47 4.17
C VAL A 43 -2.86 6.96 4.86
N ASP A 44 -2.04 6.22 4.14
CA ASP A 44 -0.76 5.73 4.64
C ASP A 44 0.23 6.90 4.81
N GLY A 45 1.05 6.82 5.87
CA GLY A 45 2.02 7.84 6.23
C GLY A 45 1.42 9.01 7.03
N TRP A 46 2.21 10.07 7.20
CA TRP A 46 1.80 11.33 7.85
C TRP A 46 1.97 12.50 6.88
N PRO A 47 1.15 12.57 5.82
CA PRO A 47 1.22 13.69 4.91
C PRO A 47 0.84 15.00 5.61
N GLU A 48 1.30 16.10 5.01
CA GLU A 48 0.80 17.43 5.31
C GLU A 48 -0.51 17.61 4.55
N LEU A 49 -1.56 17.99 5.27
CA LEU A 49 -2.91 18.15 4.72
C LEU A 49 -3.23 19.62 4.74
N GLU A 50 -3.15 20.27 3.58
CA GLU A 50 -3.44 21.68 3.43
C GLU A 50 -4.85 21.90 2.86
N ALA A 51 -5.57 22.86 3.45
CA ALA A 51 -6.83 23.32 2.87
C ALA A 51 -6.56 24.12 1.59
N GLY A 52 -7.36 23.88 0.56
CA GLY A 52 -7.18 24.41 -0.80
C GLY A 52 -6.33 23.53 -1.72
N ALA A 53 -5.68 22.49 -1.20
CA ALA A 53 -4.92 21.56 -2.03
C ALA A 53 -5.84 20.79 -2.98
N THR A 54 -5.50 20.80 -4.27
CA THR A 54 -6.20 19.99 -5.29
C THR A 54 -5.43 18.70 -5.52
N VAL A 55 -6.12 17.58 -5.35
CA VAL A 55 -5.53 16.25 -5.44
C VAL A 55 -6.36 15.36 -6.36
N THR A 56 -5.68 14.45 -7.07
CA THR A 56 -6.35 13.33 -7.73
C THR A 56 -6.22 12.10 -6.83
N ALA A 57 -7.31 11.75 -6.15
CA ALA A 57 -7.38 10.59 -5.28
C ALA A 57 -7.71 9.31 -6.05
N LEU A 58 -7.09 8.19 -5.67
CA LEU A 58 -7.38 6.87 -6.20
C LEU A 58 -8.12 6.03 -5.15
N LEU A 59 -9.38 5.70 -5.46
CA LEU A 59 -10.23 4.86 -4.62
C LEU A 59 -10.24 3.43 -5.15
N ARG A 60 -10.12 2.44 -4.26
CA ARG A 60 -10.25 1.02 -4.65
C ARG A 60 -11.69 0.73 -5.08
N THR A 61 -12.65 1.15 -4.26
CA THR A 61 -14.09 1.04 -4.53
C THR A 61 -14.65 2.43 -4.89
N PRO A 62 -15.32 2.57 -6.04
CA PRO A 62 -15.90 3.84 -6.47
C PRO A 62 -16.77 4.49 -5.39
N GLY A 63 -16.58 5.80 -5.16
CA GLY A 63 -17.33 6.58 -4.17
C GLY A 63 -17.06 6.25 -2.69
N ASN A 64 -16.25 5.24 -2.38
CA ASN A 64 -15.94 4.86 -1.00
C ASN A 64 -14.55 5.34 -0.56
N TRP A 65 -14.52 6.48 0.11
CA TRP A 65 -13.30 7.14 0.62
C TRP A 65 -12.57 6.36 1.72
N ARG A 66 -13.22 5.37 2.37
CA ARG A 66 -12.52 4.45 3.29
C ARG A 66 -11.61 3.46 2.56
N THR A 67 -11.78 3.36 1.24
CA THR A 67 -10.95 2.49 0.38
C THR A 67 -9.94 3.28 -0.42
N LEU A 68 -9.60 4.48 0.05
CA LEU A 68 -8.55 5.32 -0.51
C LEU A 68 -7.22 4.55 -0.52
N VAL A 69 -6.58 4.52 -1.69
CA VAL A 69 -5.27 3.91 -1.89
C VAL A 69 -4.16 4.96 -1.71
N GLY A 70 -4.43 6.20 -2.14
CA GLY A 70 -3.52 7.33 -2.11
C GLY A 70 -3.99 8.41 -3.07
N TRP A 71 -3.22 9.48 -3.21
CA TRP A 71 -3.50 10.55 -4.16
C TRP A 71 -2.23 11.17 -4.71
N VAL A 72 -2.38 11.92 -5.79
CA VAL A 72 -1.35 12.79 -6.36
C VAL A 72 -1.80 14.23 -6.16
N GLU A 73 -0.94 15.04 -5.54
CA GLU A 73 -1.19 16.48 -5.39
C GLU A 73 -0.79 17.22 -6.67
N HIS A 74 -1.66 18.12 -7.16
CA HIS A 74 -1.43 18.80 -8.44
C HIS A 74 -0.30 19.82 -8.37
N GLY A 75 -0.17 20.54 -7.25
CA GLY A 75 0.82 21.60 -7.07
C GLY A 75 2.26 21.07 -6.95
N SER A 76 2.46 20.05 -6.12
CA SER A 76 3.79 19.46 -5.87
C SER A 76 4.11 18.25 -6.75
N GLN A 77 3.11 17.72 -7.47
CA GLN A 77 3.18 16.42 -8.18
C GLN A 77 3.62 15.26 -7.27
N ARG A 78 3.48 15.40 -5.95
CA ARG A 78 3.90 14.38 -4.99
C ARG A 78 2.83 13.30 -4.86
N ILE A 79 3.25 12.04 -4.93
CA ILE A 79 2.41 10.90 -4.55
C ILE A 79 2.36 10.83 -3.03
N VAL A 80 1.15 10.83 -2.49
CA VAL A 80 0.85 10.53 -1.09
C VAL A 80 0.12 9.20 -1.04
N GLY A 81 0.69 8.21 -0.36
CA GLY A 81 0.17 6.85 -0.34
C GLY A 81 1.15 5.85 0.28
N PRO A 82 0.94 4.53 0.08
CA PRO A 82 1.79 3.49 0.66
C PRO A 82 3.27 3.76 0.36
N ASP A 83 4.09 3.84 1.41
CA ASP A 83 5.50 4.18 1.30
C ASP A 83 6.28 3.01 0.66
N ASP A 84 7.14 3.33 -0.32
CA ASP A 84 8.07 2.40 -0.96
C ASP A 84 8.98 1.71 0.09
N ARG A 85 9.22 2.37 1.23
CA ARG A 85 10.05 1.85 2.33
C ARG A 85 9.45 0.63 3.01
N GLU A 86 8.13 0.58 3.17
CA GLU A 86 7.45 -0.57 3.76
C GLU A 86 7.39 -1.75 2.77
N THR A 87 7.21 -1.45 1.49
CA THR A 87 7.25 -2.44 0.41
C THR A 87 8.65 -3.09 0.31
N ARG A 88 9.73 -2.32 0.48
CA ARG A 88 11.10 -2.87 0.56
C ARG A 88 11.31 -3.72 1.80
N ARG A 89 10.77 -3.30 2.95
CA ARG A 89 10.95 -4.03 4.22
C ARG A 89 10.24 -5.38 4.20
N SER A 90 9.01 -5.45 3.66
CA SER A 90 8.28 -6.72 3.52
C SER A 90 8.96 -7.67 2.54
N ALA A 91 9.50 -7.15 1.43
CA ALA A 91 10.27 -7.95 0.48
C ALA A 91 11.54 -8.57 1.10
N LEU A 92 12.31 -7.78 1.87
CA LEU A 92 13.51 -8.27 2.55
C LEU A 92 13.22 -9.37 3.57
N VAL A 93 12.13 -9.24 4.33
CA VAL A 93 11.70 -10.29 5.26
C VAL A 93 11.29 -11.55 4.51
N GLY A 94 10.55 -11.42 3.39
CA GLY A 94 10.19 -12.55 2.54
C GLY A 94 11.41 -13.32 2.02
N VAL A 95 12.46 -12.60 1.59
CA VAL A 95 13.74 -13.22 1.18
C VAL A 95 14.41 -13.95 2.34
N MET A 96 14.48 -13.33 3.53
CA MET A 96 15.02 -13.98 4.73
C MET A 96 14.27 -15.27 5.08
N VAL A 97 12.94 -15.26 5.05
CA VAL A 97 12.11 -16.44 5.30
C VAL A 97 12.38 -17.53 4.25
N ALA A 98 12.50 -17.16 2.97
CA ALA A 98 12.83 -18.10 1.91
C ALA A 98 14.21 -18.74 2.10
N VAL A 99 15.21 -17.97 2.53
CA VAL A 99 16.56 -18.48 2.84
C VAL A 99 16.54 -19.42 4.04
N VAL A 100 15.80 -19.08 5.10
CA VAL A 100 15.62 -19.96 6.28
C VAL A 100 14.92 -21.26 5.88
N LEU A 101 13.89 -21.18 5.05
CA LEU A 101 13.18 -22.36 4.52
C LEU A 101 14.08 -23.23 3.66
N PHE A 102 14.84 -22.63 2.76
CA PHE A 102 15.80 -23.35 1.93
C PHE A 102 16.86 -24.03 2.79
N GLY A 103 17.39 -23.33 3.80
CA GLY A 103 18.30 -23.88 4.79
C GLY A 103 17.68 -25.04 5.59
N PHE A 104 16.44 -24.90 6.06
CA PHE A 104 15.72 -25.93 6.81
C PHE A 104 15.44 -27.17 5.96
N ILE A 105 15.06 -27.01 4.69
CA ILE A 105 14.84 -28.12 3.75
C ILE A 105 16.16 -28.85 3.42
N LEU A 106 17.26 -28.11 3.26
CA LEU A 106 18.57 -28.73 3.06
C LEU A 106 19.06 -29.45 4.32
N ASN A 107 18.78 -28.89 5.51
CA ASN A 107 19.14 -29.50 6.78
C ASN A 107 18.15 -30.57 7.25
N SER A 108 16.93 -30.66 6.73
CA SER A 108 15.98 -31.72 7.11
C SER A 108 16.53 -33.10 6.78
N LYS A 109 17.38 -33.21 5.76
CA LYS A 109 18.15 -34.43 5.45
C LYS A 109 19.18 -34.79 6.54
N ARG A 110 19.63 -33.82 7.33
CA ARG A 110 20.54 -34.02 8.48
C ARG A 110 19.78 -34.20 9.80
N PHE A 111 18.65 -33.52 10.00
CA PHE A 111 17.79 -33.68 11.19
C PHE A 111 16.93 -34.96 11.15
N ALA A 112 16.68 -35.54 9.98
CA ALA A 112 16.08 -36.87 9.87
C ALA A 112 16.94 -37.96 10.56
N ALA A 113 18.22 -37.68 10.80
CA ALA A 113 19.10 -38.56 11.56
C ALA A 113 19.10 -38.28 13.07
N ALA A 114 18.41 -37.24 13.57
CA ALA A 114 18.71 -36.68 14.89
C ALA A 114 17.55 -36.44 15.87
N ASP A 115 16.25 -36.58 15.54
CA ASP A 115 15.22 -36.24 16.56
C ASP A 115 13.94 -37.07 16.63
N ALA A 116 13.51 -37.26 17.89
CA ALA A 116 12.40 -38.10 18.36
C ALA A 116 11.02 -37.40 18.34
N ALA A 117 10.90 -36.21 17.74
CA ALA A 117 9.66 -35.41 17.71
C ALA A 117 8.59 -35.91 16.72
N GLY A 118 8.93 -36.91 15.89
CA GLY A 118 8.00 -37.54 14.95
C GLY A 118 7.64 -36.66 13.73
N PRO A 119 7.13 -37.27 12.65
CA PRO A 119 6.88 -36.59 11.37
C PRO A 119 5.89 -35.41 11.48
N TRP A 120 4.96 -35.45 12.44
CA TRP A 120 3.88 -34.47 12.54
C TRP A 120 4.40 -33.06 12.86
N ALA A 121 5.45 -32.93 13.67
CA ALA A 121 6.00 -31.63 14.07
C ALA A 121 6.63 -30.88 12.88
N THR A 122 7.31 -31.61 11.98
CA THR A 122 7.90 -31.01 10.76
C THR A 122 6.81 -30.59 9.77
N PHE A 123 5.73 -31.37 9.65
CA PHE A 123 4.57 -31.01 8.83
C PHE A 123 3.89 -29.73 9.32
N VAL A 124 3.64 -29.59 10.63
CA VAL A 124 3.01 -28.38 11.20
C VAL A 124 3.90 -27.15 11.00
N ALA A 125 5.20 -27.26 11.26
CA ALA A 125 6.15 -26.17 11.02
C ALA A 125 6.16 -25.75 9.53
N ALA A 126 6.21 -26.71 8.61
CA ALA A 126 6.16 -26.43 7.18
C ALA A 126 4.86 -25.73 6.77
N MET A 127 3.71 -26.14 7.33
CA MET A 127 2.41 -25.54 7.02
C MET A 127 2.31 -24.09 7.51
N VAL A 128 2.73 -23.82 8.75
CA VAL A 128 2.76 -22.44 9.30
C VAL A 128 3.63 -21.53 8.46
N CYS A 129 4.80 -22.02 8.03
CA CYS A 129 5.67 -21.25 7.16
C CYS A 129 5.07 -21.03 5.77
N ALA A 130 4.42 -22.04 5.17
CA ALA A 130 3.76 -21.89 3.88
C ALA A 130 2.68 -20.81 3.91
N VAL A 131 1.85 -20.79 4.96
CA VAL A 131 0.81 -19.77 5.17
C VAL A 131 1.43 -18.38 5.31
N ALA A 132 2.53 -18.26 6.06
CA ALA A 132 3.23 -16.98 6.21
C ALA A 132 3.79 -16.46 4.87
N VAL A 133 4.38 -17.34 4.04
CA VAL A 133 4.91 -16.97 2.72
C VAL A 133 3.80 -16.54 1.78
N VAL A 134 2.70 -17.30 1.69
CA VAL A 134 1.55 -16.96 0.83
C VAL A 134 0.94 -15.63 1.27
N SER A 135 0.81 -15.40 2.57
CA SER A 135 0.27 -14.14 3.11
C SER A 135 1.18 -12.95 2.78
N MET A 136 2.49 -13.09 2.93
CA MET A 136 3.45 -12.04 2.55
C MET A 136 3.45 -11.77 1.05
N PHE A 137 3.41 -12.82 0.22
CA PHE A 137 3.34 -12.67 -1.22
C PHE A 137 2.08 -11.91 -1.64
N PHE A 138 0.94 -12.22 -1.03
CA PHE A 138 -0.31 -11.53 -1.31
C PHE A 138 -0.29 -10.05 -0.89
N LEU A 139 0.33 -9.72 0.25
CA LEU A 139 0.52 -8.35 0.71
C LEU A 139 1.44 -7.56 -0.22
N ALA A 140 2.60 -8.14 -0.60
CA ALA A 140 3.53 -7.52 -1.53
C ALA A 140 2.90 -7.33 -2.93
N TYR A 141 2.12 -8.32 -3.39
CA TYR A 141 1.38 -8.23 -4.64
C TYR A 141 0.32 -7.11 -4.62
N ARG A 142 -0.40 -6.95 -3.50
CA ARG A 142 -1.33 -5.83 -3.32
C ARG A 142 -0.61 -4.48 -3.36
N GLN A 143 0.47 -4.33 -2.60
CA GLN A 143 1.23 -3.07 -2.53
C GLN A 143 1.80 -2.67 -3.90
N THR A 144 2.37 -3.62 -4.64
CA THR A 144 2.94 -3.34 -5.97
C THR A 144 1.88 -2.92 -6.99
N LYS A 145 0.68 -3.50 -6.95
CA LYS A 145 -0.43 -3.08 -7.82
C LYS A 145 -0.89 -1.66 -7.52
N ASP A 146 -1.06 -1.35 -6.24
CA ASP A 146 -1.54 -0.05 -5.78
C ASP A 146 -0.53 1.06 -6.15
N LEU A 147 0.77 0.81 -5.96
CA LEU A 147 1.84 1.72 -6.38
C LEU A 147 1.90 1.94 -7.89
N ARG A 148 1.76 0.88 -8.69
CA ARG A 148 1.72 1.00 -10.16
C ARG A 148 0.53 1.83 -10.61
N ALA A 149 -0.63 1.67 -9.98
CA ALA A 149 -1.81 2.45 -10.31
C ALA A 149 -1.62 3.95 -9.98
N LEU A 150 -0.98 4.26 -8.84
CA LEU A 150 -0.66 5.65 -8.48
C LEU A 150 0.38 6.27 -9.44
N LYS A 151 1.41 5.52 -9.83
CA LYS A 151 2.40 5.97 -10.81
C LYS A 151 1.78 6.21 -12.19
N ALA A 152 0.95 5.29 -12.66
CA ALA A 152 0.23 5.46 -13.93
C ALA A 152 -0.70 6.70 -13.90
N LEU A 153 -1.31 6.97 -12.74
CA LEU A 153 -2.13 8.15 -12.54
C LEU A 153 -1.29 9.43 -12.57
N GLN A 154 -0.14 9.45 -11.89
CA GLN A 154 0.82 10.55 -11.98
C GLN A 154 1.28 10.78 -13.43
N ASP A 155 1.66 9.73 -14.16
CA ASP A 155 2.08 9.80 -15.55
C ASP A 155 0.99 10.34 -16.49
N SER A 156 -0.29 10.07 -16.18
CA SER A 156 -1.43 10.59 -16.93
C SER A 156 -1.68 12.09 -16.68
N LEU A 157 -1.41 12.54 -15.44
CA LEU A 157 -1.56 13.95 -15.06
C LEU A 157 -0.41 14.80 -15.60
N THR A 158 0.82 14.26 -15.62
CA THR A 158 2.00 14.96 -16.16
C THR A 158 1.98 15.03 -17.68
N ARG A 159 1.45 14.02 -18.39
CA ARG A 159 1.33 14.08 -19.85
C ARG A 159 0.29 15.09 -20.35
N GLY A 160 -0.73 15.40 -19.55
CA GLY A 160 -1.81 16.33 -19.92
C GLY A 160 -2.56 15.92 -21.21
N PRO A 161 -3.70 16.55 -21.53
CA PRO A 161 -4.45 16.28 -22.75
C PRO A 161 -3.83 16.83 -24.05
N SER A 162 -2.50 17.05 -24.13
CA SER A 162 -1.85 17.80 -25.22
C SER A 162 -1.24 16.95 -26.34
N ALA A 163 -1.80 15.77 -26.64
CA ALA A 163 -1.31 14.92 -27.75
C ALA A 163 -2.41 14.46 -28.72
N ALA A 164 -3.60 15.07 -28.69
CA ALA A 164 -4.74 14.69 -29.54
C ALA A 164 -5.50 15.89 -30.12
N GLY A 165 -4.80 16.97 -30.45
CA GLY A 165 -5.41 18.19 -30.96
C GLY A 165 -4.44 19.04 -31.78
N ASP A 166 -3.69 18.42 -32.68
CA ASP A 166 -3.07 19.08 -33.82
C ASP A 166 -3.23 18.14 -34.99
N ASP A 167 -4.34 18.28 -35.72
CA ASP A 167 -4.60 17.73 -37.06
C ASP A 167 -5.95 18.28 -37.55
N GLY A 168 -5.92 19.35 -38.34
CA GLY A 168 -7.09 19.81 -39.08
C GLY A 168 -7.11 21.29 -39.44
N GLY A 169 -6.05 21.75 -40.12
CA GLY A 169 -6.12 22.93 -40.99
C GLY A 169 -6.76 22.61 -42.34
#